data_AF-A0A4Q0IFS2-F1
#
_entry.id   AF-A0A4Q0IFS2-F1
#
_cell.length_a   1.000
_cell.length_b   1.000
_cell.length_c   1.000
_cell.angle_alpha   90.00
_cell.angle_beta   90.00
_cell.angle_gamma   90.00
#
_symmetry.space_group_name_H-M   'P 1'
#
loop_
_entity.id
_entity.type
_entity.pdbx_description
1 polymer ?
#
loop_
_entity_poly.entity_id
_entity_poly.type
_entity_poly.pdbx_seq_one_letter_code
_entity_poly.pdbx_strand_id
1 'polypeptide(L)' 'MEYKDFVEHVKEQIQDFLPEKFADATVSVHQVVKNNDCVLDGLTIRTEESNISPTVYLNPYFEQIQDGAEMDD' A
#
# COMPACT_ATOMS: atom_id res chain seq x y z
N MET A 1 9.30 -12.83 5.57
CA MET A 1 8.28 -12.33 4.64
C MET A 1 9.00 -11.70 3.46
N GLU A 2 8.66 -12.08 2.22
CA GLU A 2 9.16 -11.36 1.05
C GLU A 2 8.37 -10.06 0.87
N TYR A 3 8.99 -9.05 0.26
CA TYR A 3 8.32 -7.76 0.03
C TYR A 3 7.04 -7.89 -0.82
N LYS A 4 7.04 -8.81 -1.79
CA LYS A 4 5.88 -9.08 -2.62
C LYS A 4 4.70 -9.62 -1.81
N ASP A 5 4.95 -10.60 -0.94
CA ASP A 5 3.95 -11.12 0.00
C ASP A 5 3.38 -10.02 0.88
N PHE A 6 4.24 -9.14 1.41
CA PHE A 6 3.81 -7.99 2.20
C PHE A 6 2.87 -7.07 1.40
N VAL A 7 3.24 -6.73 0.16
CA VAL A 7 2.43 -5.87 -0.70
C VAL A 7 1.07 -6.51 -1.02
N GLU A 8 1.04 -7.80 -1.31
CA GLU A 8 -0.22 -8.53 -1.54
C GLU A 8 -1.09 -8.56 -0.29
N HIS A 9 -0.49 -8.88 0.86
CA HIS A 9 -1.20 -8.92 2.14
C HIS A 9 -1.81 -7.56 2.50
N VAL A 10 -1.05 -6.47 2.38
CA VAL A 10 -1.55 -5.11 2.62
C VAL A 10 -2.67 -4.76 1.65
N LYS A 11 -2.55 -5.16 0.38
CA LYS A 11 -3.59 -4.93 -0.62
C LYS A 11 -4.89 -5.67 -0.30
N GLU A 12 -4.81 -6.89 0.20
CA GLU A 12 -5.97 -7.66 0.65
C GLU A 12 -6.59 -7.05 1.91
N GLN A 13 -5.78 -6.74 2.93
CA GLN A 13 -6.27 -6.09 4.14
C GLN A 13 -6.92 -4.74 3.86
N ILE A 14 -6.36 -3.92 2.98
CA ILE A 14 -6.97 -2.64 2.59
C ILE A 14 -8.32 -2.87 1.92
N GLN A 15 -8.45 -3.87 1.04
CA GLN A 15 -9.74 -4.17 0.40
C GLN A 15 -10.78 -4.64 1.43
N ASP A 16 -10.38 -5.44 2.43
CA ASP A 16 -11.28 -5.94 3.47
C ASP A 16 -11.68 -4.84 4.47
N PHE A 17 -10.73 -3.95 4.80
CA PHE A 17 -10.94 -2.83 5.72
C PHE A 17 -11.74 -1.68 5.07
N LEU A 18 -11.67 -1.55 3.75
CA LEU A 18 -12.41 -0.52 3.02
C LEU A 18 -13.91 -0.85 3.02
N PRO A 19 -14.78 0.09 3.44
CA PRO A 19 -16.22 -0.14 3.43
C PRO A 19 -16.76 -0.33 2.01
N GLU A 20 -17.93 -0.98 1.87
CA GLU A 20 -18.55 -1.39 0.60
C GLU A 20 -18.66 -0.26 -0.46
N LYS A 21 -18.76 1.00 -0.03
CA LYS A 21 -18.70 2.19 -0.91
C LYS A 21 -17.38 2.35 -1.68
N PHE A 22 -16.33 1.66 -1.26
CA PHE A 22 -15.03 1.57 -1.88
C PHE A 22 -14.75 0.15 -2.41
N ALA A 23 -15.76 -0.72 -2.50
CA ALA A 23 -15.60 -2.04 -3.12
C ALA A 23 -15.17 -1.93 -4.59
N ASP A 24 -15.66 -0.90 -5.29
CA ASP A 24 -15.22 -0.53 -6.65
C ASP A 24 -13.92 0.31 -6.66
N ALA A 25 -13.26 0.49 -5.52
CA ALA A 25 -11.99 1.20 -5.47
C ALA A 25 -10.89 0.34 -6.10
N THR A 26 -10.21 0.91 -7.08
CA THR A 26 -9.02 0.33 -7.67
C THR A 26 -7.84 0.56 -6.74
N VAL A 27 -7.33 -0.53 -6.14
CA VAL A 27 -6.08 -0.52 -5.39
C VAL A 27 -4.92 -0.90 -6.33
N SER A 28 -4.01 0.04 -6.57
CA SER A 28 -2.86 -0.14 -7.46
C SER A 28 -1.57 0.25 -6.75
N VAL A 29 -0.55 -0.58 -6.89
CA VAL A 29 0.79 -0.31 -6.36
C VAL A 29 1.66 0.13 -7.52
N HIS A 30 2.33 1.27 -7.36
CA HIS A 30 3.22 1.83 -8.39
C HIS A 30 4.51 2.30 -7.75
N GLN A 31 5.59 2.12 -8.50
CA GLN A 31 6.91 2.51 -8.06
C GLN A 31 7.12 4.02 -8.30
N VAL A 32 7.44 4.73 -7.24
CA VAL A 32 7.69 6.17 -7.20
C VAL A 32 9.14 6.40 -6.83
N VAL A 33 9.88 7.07 -7.72
CA VAL A 33 11.23 7.54 -7.41
C VAL A 33 11.12 8.86 -6.66
N LYS A 34 11.55 8.89 -5.40
CA LYS A 34 11.72 10.10 -4.58
C LYS A 34 13.23 10.38 -4.43
N ASN A 35 13.59 11.66 -4.18
CA ASN A 35 14.96 12.22 -4.06
C ASN A 35 16.14 11.22 -3.95
N ASN A 36 17.21 11.46 -4.73
CA ASN A 36 18.48 10.71 -4.73
C ASN A 36 18.33 9.20 -4.97
N ASP A 37 17.64 8.80 -6.04
CA ASP A 37 17.50 7.39 -6.46
C ASP A 37 16.76 6.49 -5.45
N CYS A 38 15.98 7.07 -4.53
CA CYS A 38 15.19 6.30 -3.58
C CYS A 38 13.89 5.83 -4.22
N VAL A 39 13.83 4.53 -4.48
CA VAL A 39 12.70 3.87 -5.14
C VAL A 39 11.73 3.35 -4.07
N LEU A 40 10.51 3.88 -4.06
CA LEU A 40 9.46 3.50 -3.11
C LEU A 40 8.24 2.96 -3.85
N ASP A 41 7.58 1.91 -3.37
CA ASP A 41 6.29 1.49 -3.89
C ASP A 41 5.17 2.20 -3.12
N GLY A 42 4.45 3.04 -3.87
CA GLY A 42 3.25 3.71 -3.42
C GLY A 42 2.02 2.87 -3.75
N LEU A 43 1.29 2.44 -2.73
CA LEU A 43 -0.05 1.91 -2.86
C LEU A 43 -1.03 3.08 -2.97
N THR A 44 -1.80 3.08 -4.06
CA THR A 44 -2.85 4.07 -4.34
C THR A 44 -4.21 3.42 -4.33
N ILE A 45 -5.17 4.09 -3.72
CA ILE A 45 -6.57 3.70 -3.70
C ILE A 45 -7.34 4.76 -4.49
N ARG A 46 -8.04 4.36 -5.55
CA ARG A 46 -8.81 5.27 -6.40
C ARG A 46 -10.22 4.75 -6.65
N THR A 47 -11.23 5.59 -6.46
CA THR A 47 -12.61 5.32 -6.90
C THR A 47 -12.93 6.10 -8.16
N GLU A 48 -13.84 5.60 -9.01
CA GLU A 48 -14.29 6.31 -10.21
C GLU A 48 -14.91 7.68 -9.88
N GLU A 49 -15.61 7.79 -8.75
CA GLU A 49 -16.26 9.03 -8.33
C GLU A 49 -15.31 10.08 -7.73
N SER A 50 -14.05 9.72 -7.40
CA SER A 50 -13.13 10.61 -6.69
C SER A 50 -11.87 10.87 -7.50
N ASN A 51 -11.57 12.16 -7.68
CA ASN A 51 -10.29 12.61 -8.24
C ASN A 51 -9.15 12.59 -7.21
N ILE A 52 -9.44 12.23 -5.96
CA ILE A 52 -8.45 12.15 -4.89
C ILE A 52 -8.03 10.69 -4.74
N SER A 53 -6.73 10.43 -4.87
CA SER A 53 -6.14 9.11 -4.70
C SER A 53 -5.05 9.18 -3.62
N PRO A 54 -5.33 8.78 -2.37
CA PRO A 54 -4.29 8.71 -1.35
C PRO A 54 -3.20 7.72 -1.79
N THR A 55 -1.94 8.10 -1.57
CA THR A 55 -0.78 7.24 -1.82
C THR A 55 -0.12 6.91 -0.49
N VAL A 56 0.07 5.62 -0.21
CA VAL A 56 0.72 5.09 0.99
C VAL A 56 2.01 4.39 0.55
N TYR A 57 3.16 4.79 1.10
CA TYR A 57 4.44 4.17 0.77
C TYR A 57 4.65 2.92 1.62
N LEU A 58 4.88 1.77 0.98
CA LEU A 58 4.95 0.46 1.63
C LEU A 58 6.35 0.16 2.19
N ASN A 59 7.42 0.63 1.54
CA ASN A 59 8.81 0.39 1.96
C ASN A 59 9.09 0.69 3.44
N PRO A 60 8.75 1.88 3.99
CA PRO A 60 9.09 2.17 5.39
C PRO A 60 8.36 1.28 6.39
N TYR A 61 7.19 0.73 6.04
CA TYR A 61 6.49 -0.24 6.88
C TYR A 61 7.12 -1.63 6.77
N PHE A 62 7.52 -2.03 5.56
CA PHE A 62 8.24 -3.28 5.37
C PHE A 62 9.59 -3.27 6.09
N GLU A 63 10.34 -2.18 6.00
CA GLU A 63 11.60 -1.99 6.72
C GLU A 63 11.41 -2.13 8.24
N GLN A 64 10.33 -1.57 8.80
CA GLN A 64 10.00 -1.74 10.22
C GLN A 64 9.73 -3.21 10.58
N ILE A 65 8.98 -3.94 9.76
CA ILE A 65 8.73 -5.38 9.99
C ILE A 65 10.03 -6.18 9.90
N GLN A 66 10.92 -5.83 8.97
CA GLN A 66 12.24 -6.45 8.88
C GLN A 66 13.14 -6.13 10.08
N ASP A 67 13.00 -4.93 10.67
CA ASP A 67 13.71 -4.51 11.89
C ASP A 67 13.16 -5.19 13.16
N GLY A 68 12.07 -5.95 13.04
CA GLY A 68 11.45 -6.71 14.14
C GLY A 68 10.18 -6.08 14.69
N ALA A 69 9.59 -5.09 14.01
CA ALA A 69 8.23 -4.64 14.32
C ALA A 69 7.24 -5.76 14.00
N GLU A 70 6.36 -6.05 14.96
CA GLU A 70 5.23 -6.94 14.72
C GLU A 70 4.14 -6.17 13.98
N MET A 71 3.67 -6.75 12.88
CA MET A 71 2.44 -6.29 12.25
C MET A 71 1.30 -6.78 13.17
N ASP A 72 0.63 -5.85 13.84
CA ASP A 72 -0.53 -6.17 14.68
C ASP A 72 -1.64 -6.72 13.77
N ASP A 73 -2.17 -7.90 14.09
CA ASP A 73 -3.16 -8.67 13.32
C ASP A 73 -4.56 -8.01 13.31
#